data_AF-A0A933AM15-F1
#
_entry.id   AF-A0A933AM15-F1
#
_cell.length_a   1.000
_cell.length_b   1.000
_cell.length_c   1.000
_cell.angle_alpha   90.00
_cell.angle_beta   90.00
_cell.angle_gamma   90.00
#
_symmetry.space_group_name_H-M   'P 1'
#
loop_
_entity.id
_entity.type
_entity.pdbx_description
1 polymer ?
#
loop_
_entity_poly.entity_id
_entity_poly.type
_entity_poly.pdbx_seq_one_letter_code
_entity_poly.pdbx_strand_id
1 'polypeptide(L)' 'MRALLILKNGEYGELRVMVHVHDPKLKERIISLLEKNRGKEALYLLKAKAEVDDYLPSGRKPSVMPQVTLIEDLL' A
#
# COMPACT_ATOMS: atom_id res chain seq x y z
N MET A 1 10.91 2.13 -1.10
CA MET A 1 9.73 2.79 -1.67
C MET A 1 8.62 2.67 -0.66
N ARG A 2 8.08 3.80 -0.20
CA ARG A 2 6.97 3.78 0.75
C ARG A 2 5.64 3.84 0.01
N ALA A 3 4.72 2.97 0.39
CA ALA A 3 3.37 2.93 -0.15
C ALA A 3 2.36 2.98 0.99
N LEU A 4 1.28 3.74 0.78
CA LEU A 4 0.14 3.77 1.67
C LEU A 4 -0.92 2.80 1.14
N LEU A 5 -1.26 1.80 1.93
CA LEU A 5 -2.36 0.89 1.66
C LEU A 5 -3.58 1.34 2.46
N ILE A 6 -4.69 1.55 1.77
CA ILE A 6 -5.97 1.91 2.37
C ILE A 6 -6.91 0.73 2.13
N LEU A 7 -7.19 -0.02 3.18
CA LEU A 7 -8.05 -1.19 3.16
C LEU A 7 -9.39 -0.79 3.76
N LYS A 8 -10.43 -0.71 2.93
CA LYS A 8 -11.78 -0.38 3.37
C LYS A 8 -12.51 -1.68 3.69
N ASN A 9 -13.00 -1.80 4.90
CA ASN A 9 -13.87 -2.90 5.30
C ASN A 9 -15.22 -2.29 5.71
N GLY A 10 -16.32 -2.78 5.12
CA GLY A 10 -17.65 -2.24 5.38
C GLY A 10 -18.08 -2.28 6.85
N GLU A 11 -17.59 -3.25 7.62
CA GLU A 11 -17.92 -3.41 9.05
C GLU A 11 -16.94 -2.70 9.98
N TYR A 12 -15.65 -2.70 9.64
CA TYR A 12 -14.56 -2.23 10.53
C TYR A 12 -13.99 -0.86 10.13
N GLY A 13 -14.51 -0.24 9.08
CA GLY A 13 -14.08 1.06 8.59
C GLY A 13 -12.82 1.00 7.72
N GLU A 14 -12.03 2.06 7.75
CA GLU A 14 -10.82 2.20 6.93
C GLU A 14 -9.56 1.87 7.75
N LEU A 15 -8.80 0.86 7.32
CA LEU A 15 -7.48 0.56 7.83
C LEU A 15 -6.42 1.13 6.90
N ARG A 16 -5.57 2.02 7.41
CA ARG A 16 -4.49 2.65 6.65
C ARG A 16 -3.15 2.14 7.16
N VAL A 17 -2.33 1.58 6.26
CA VAL A 17 -1.04 0.96 6.59
C VAL A 17 0.04 1.56 5.71
N MET A 18 1.10 2.07 6.32
CA MET A 18 2.31 2.45 5.61
C MET A 18 3.20 1.21 5.47
N VAL A 19 3.63 0.92 4.25
CA VAL A 19 4.53 -0.19 3.98
C VAL A 19 5.78 0.29 3.25
N HIS A 20 6.88 -0.41 3.45
CA HIS A 20 8.16 -0.14 2.84
C HIS A 20 8.66 -1.34 2.04
N VAL A 21 8.95 -1.09 0.77
CA VAL A 21 9.66 -2.02 -0.10
C VAL A 21 11.13 -1.66 -0.11
N HIS A 22 12.01 -2.55 0.36
CA HIS A 22 13.45 -2.35 0.35
C HIS A 22 14.12 -2.83 -0.95
N ASP A 23 13.68 -3.98 -1.49
CA ASP A 23 14.23 -4.62 -2.70
C ASP A 23 14.00 -3.76 -3.97
N PRO A 24 15.06 -3.31 -4.66
CA PRO A 24 14.96 -2.56 -5.92
C PRO A 24 14.17 -3.26 -7.03
N LYS A 25 14.35 -4.58 -7.23
CA LYS A 25 13.66 -5.34 -8.28
C LYS A 25 12.17 -5.43 -8.01
N LEU A 26 11.80 -5.58 -6.73
CA LEU A 26 10.40 -5.57 -6.31
C LEU A 26 9.77 -4.19 -6.52
N LYS A 27 10.49 -3.10 -6.23
CA LYS A 27 10.02 -1.73 -6.50
C LYS A 27 9.71 -1.54 -7.99
N GLU A 28 10.67 -1.88 -8.86
CA GLU A 28 10.50 -1.76 -10.32
C GLU A 28 9.30 -2.55 -10.82
N ARG A 29 9.14 -3.79 -10.33
CA ARG A 29 8.00 -4.64 -10.69
C ARG A 29 6.67 -4.04 -10.26
N ILE A 30 6.59 -3.49 -9.05
CA ILE A 30 5.38 -2.82 -8.55
C ILE A 30 5.06 -1.61 -9.42
N ILE A 31 6.04 -0.75 -9.71
CA ILE A 31 5.86 0.43 -10.56
C ILE A 31 5.35 0.01 -11.95
N SER A 32 5.98 -0.98 -12.58
CA SER A 32 5.55 -1.47 -13.90
C SER A 32 4.11 -2.02 -13.91
N LEU A 33 3.67 -2.65 -12.81
CA LEU A 33 2.28 -3.10 -12.68
C LEU A 33 1.33 -1.91 -12.58
N LEU A 34 1.69 -0.87 -11.83
CA LEU A 34 0.88 0.34 -11.68
C LEU A 34 0.75 1.11 -13.00
N GLU A 35 1.84 1.27 -13.75
CA GLU A 35 1.84 1.88 -15.08
C GLU A 35 0.93 1.14 -16.07
N LYS A 36 0.77 -0.17 -15.88
CA LYS A 36 -0.10 -1.03 -16.69
C LYS A 36 -1.54 -1.12 -16.15
N ASN A 37 -1.92 -0.28 -15.19
CA ASN A 37 -3.21 -0.31 -14.49
C ASN A 37 -3.51 -1.65 -13.78
N ARG A 38 -2.49 -2.42 -13.41
CA ARG A 38 -2.60 -3.71 -12.70
C ARG A 38 -2.51 -3.52 -11.19
N GLY A 39 -3.32 -2.60 -10.65
CA GLY A 39 -3.28 -2.18 -9.23
C GLY A 39 -3.49 -3.32 -8.24
N LYS A 40 -4.40 -4.27 -8.54
CA LYS A 40 -4.64 -5.45 -7.69
C LYS A 40 -3.40 -6.33 -7.50
N GLU A 41 -2.61 -6.49 -8.55
CA GLU A 41 -1.40 -7.31 -8.52
C GLU A 41 -0.26 -6.59 -7.81
N ALA A 42 -0.12 -5.28 -8.03
CA ALA A 42 0.79 -4.44 -7.28
C ALA A 42 0.48 -4.51 -5.78
N LEU A 43 -0.81 -4.42 -5.42
CA LEU A 43 -1.27 -4.55 -4.05
C LEU A 43 -0.97 -5.93 -3.46
N TYR A 44 -1.20 -7.01 -4.22
CA TYR A 44 -0.85 -8.36 -3.80
C TYR A 44 0.65 -8.48 -3.48
N LEU A 45 1.52 -7.94 -4.35
CA LEU A 45 2.96 -7.93 -4.08
C LEU A 45 3.32 -7.12 -2.84
N LEU A 46 2.69 -5.96 -2.63
CA LEU A 46 2.90 -5.14 -1.44
C LEU A 46 2.48 -5.90 -0.17
N LYS A 47 1.30 -6.50 -0.14
CA LYS A 47 0.81 -7.30 1.00
C LYS A 47 1.71 -8.50 1.29
N ALA A 48 2.26 -9.13 0.25
CA ALA A 48 3.06 -10.35 0.38
C ALA A 48 4.53 -10.11 0.74
N LYS A 49 5.10 -8.95 0.39
CA LYS A 49 6.56 -8.75 0.40
C LYS A 49 7.03 -7.42 0.99
N ALA A 50 6.16 -6.44 1.17
CA ALA A 50 6.56 -5.18 1.81
C ALA A 50 6.59 -5.34 3.33
N GLU A 51 7.46 -4.59 3.99
CA GLU A 51 7.52 -4.51 5.44
C GLU A 51 6.54 -3.44 5.92
N VAL A 52 5.89 -3.66 7.06
CA VAL A 52 4.99 -2.67 7.65
C VAL A 52 5.82 -1.63 8.40
N ASP A 53 5.71 -0.36 7.99
CA ASP A 53 6.40 0.77 8.62
C ASP A 53 5.55 1.35 9.77
N ASP A 54 4.24 1.56 9.56
CA ASP A 54 3.36 2.18 10.54
C ASP A 54 1.88 1.83 10.26
N TYR A 55 1.07 1.87 11.32
CA TYR A 55 -0.39 1.83 11.23
C TYR A 55 -0.94 3.23 11.48
N LEU A 56 -1.77 3.71 10.56
CA LEU A 56 -2.28 5.07 10.58
C LEU A 56 -3.77 5.06 10.97
N PRO A 57 -4.11 5.21 12.26
CA PRO A 57 -5.49 5.37 12.67
C PRO A 57 -6.14 6.60 12.02
N SER A 58 -7.47 6.60 11.97
CA SER A 58 -8.26 7.69 11.42
C SER A 58 -7.81 9.05 11.95
N GLY A 59 -7.61 10.02 11.06
CA GLY A 59 -7.14 11.37 11.39
C GLY A 59 -5.61 11.52 11.51
N ARG A 60 -4.84 10.42 11.61
CA ARG A 60 -3.37 10.50 11.61
C ARG A 60 -2.85 10.67 10.18
N LYS A 61 -2.04 11.71 9.96
CA LYS A 61 -1.30 11.87 8.71
C LYS A 61 -0.01 11.05 8.78
N PRO A 62 0.41 10.40 7.69
CA PRO A 62 1.70 9.73 7.66
C PRO A 62 2.82 10.73 7.91
N SER A 63 3.82 10.33 8.69
CA SER A 63 5.02 11.13 8.98
C SER A 63 5.89 11.36 7.74
N VAL A 64 5.76 10.49 6.74
CA VAL A 64 6.44 10.57 5.45
C VAL A 64 5.42 10.44 4.33
N MET A 65 5.58 11.27 3.29
CA MET A 65 4.70 11.21 2.13
C MET A 65 4.91 9.88 1.38
N PRO A 66 3.85 9.08 1.15
CA PRO A 66 3.96 7.86 0.37
C PRO A 66 4.20 8.19 -1.10
N GLN A 67 4.98 7.36 -1.78
CA GLN A 67 5.19 7.48 -3.23
C GLN A 67 4.00 6.93 -4.02
N VAL A 68 3.26 6.01 -3.42
CA VAL A 68 2.12 5.32 -4.02
C VAL A 68 1.04 5.19 -2.97
N THR A 69 -0.21 5.44 -3.33
CA THR A 69 -1.37 5.11 -2.50
C THR A 69 -2.25 4.12 -3.25
N LEU A 70 -2.59 2.99 -2.61
CA LEU A 70 -3.51 2.00 -3.15
C LEU A 70 -4.70 1.84 -2.22
N ILE A 71 -5.89 1.76 -2.82
CA ILE A 71 -7.16 1.59 -2.12
C ILE A 71 -7.73 0.23 -2.53
N GLU A 72 -8.08 -0.61 -1.55
CA GLU A 72 -8.75 -1.88 -1.74
C GLU A 72 -9.97 -1.97 -0.85
N ASP A 73 -11.11 -2.31 -1.46
CA ASP A 73 -12.33 -2.67 -0.75
C ASP A 73 -12.27 -4.16 -0.40
N LEU A 74 -12.18 -4.45 0.91
CA LEU A 74 -12.33 -5.77 1.49
C LEU A 74 -13.84 -6.04 1.61
N LEU A 75 -14.40 -6.62 0.55
CA LEU A 75 -15.79 -7.09 0.47
C LEU A 75 -16.07 -8.21 1.47
#